data_AF-A0A7Y5WL23-F1
#
_entry.id   AF-A0A7Y5WL23-F1
#
_cell.length_a   1.000
_cell.length_b   1.000
_cell.length_c   1.000
_cell.angle_alpha   90.00
_cell.angle_beta   90.00
_cell.angle_gamma   90.00
#
_symmetry.space_group_name_H-M   'P 1'
#
loop_
_entity.id
_entity.type
_entity.pdbx_description
1 polymer ?
#
loop_
_entity_poly.entity_id
_entity_poly.type
_entity_poly.pdbx_seq_one_letter_code
_entity_poly.pdbx_strand_id
1 'polypeptide(L)'
;MRRHSRRFPHWALLLACVVCGCRKGDIVPGVSDSAFVATMAELRRIDAPPSDSAASAARRRVLQQRGLTGDQLERAGRALAADPDRATALFEAIQRRMLATPDTVPAKR
;
A
#
# COMPACT_ATOMS: atom_id res chain seq x y z
N MET A 1 -45.05 -27.26 -15.82
CA MET A 1 -45.52 -26.54 -14.62
C MET A 1 -44.57 -26.80 -13.45
N ARG A 2 -44.39 -25.79 -12.58
CA ARG A 2 -43.59 -25.74 -11.33
C ARG A 2 -42.09 -25.42 -11.48
N ARG A 3 -41.81 -24.13 -11.62
CA ARG A 3 -40.49 -23.51 -11.34
C ARG A 3 -40.24 -23.60 -9.83
N HIS A 4 -39.24 -24.38 -9.43
CA HIS A 4 -38.73 -24.37 -8.07
C HIS A 4 -38.00 -23.04 -7.84
N SER A 5 -38.56 -22.20 -6.98
CA SER A 5 -37.98 -20.96 -6.50
C SER A 5 -36.69 -21.24 -5.71
N ARG A 6 -35.55 -21.27 -6.40
CA ARG A 6 -34.24 -21.24 -5.75
C ARG A 6 -33.99 -19.82 -5.27
N ARG A 7 -34.38 -19.55 -4.02
CA ARG A 7 -33.90 -18.39 -3.26
C ARG A 7 -32.41 -18.59 -2.99
N PHE A 8 -31.59 -18.26 -3.98
CA PHE A 8 -30.15 -18.23 -3.82
C PHE A 8 -29.81 -17.04 -2.92
N PRO A 9 -29.20 -17.27 -1.74
CA PRO A 9 -28.93 -16.19 -0.80
C PRO A 9 -27.92 -15.22 -1.41
N HIS A 10 -28.38 -14.00 -1.66
CA HIS A 10 -27.65 -12.85 -2.20
C HIS A 10 -26.41 -12.45 -1.38
N TRP A 11 -26.18 -13.09 -0.23
CA TRP A 11 -25.02 -12.93 0.64
C TRP A 11 -23.70 -13.37 -0.02
N ALA A 12 -23.73 -14.34 -0.93
CA ALA A 12 -22.51 -14.94 -1.48
C ALA A 12 -21.83 -14.08 -2.57
N LEU A 13 -22.46 -13.01 -3.04
CA LEU A 13 -21.94 -12.20 -4.15
C LEU A 13 -21.05 -11.02 -3.72
N LEU A 14 -20.99 -10.70 -2.41
CA LEU A 14 -20.28 -9.52 -1.91
C LEU A 14 -18.79 -9.76 -1.58
N LEU A 15 -18.29 -11.00 -1.67
CA LEU A 15 -16.90 -11.33 -1.30
C LEU A 15 -15.90 -11.36 -2.47
N ALA A 16 -16.34 -11.14 -3.71
CA ALA A 16 -15.49 -11.34 -4.90
C ALA A 16 -14.79 -10.08 -5.46
N CYS A 17 -14.83 -8.94 -4.76
CA CYS A 17 -14.43 -7.65 -5.34
C CYS A 17 -13.23 -6.94 -4.69
N VAL A 18 -12.22 -7.67 -4.18
CA VAL A 18 -10.98 -7.07 -3.63
C VAL A 18 -9.72 -7.79 -4.15
N VAL A 19 -9.66 -8.16 -5.42
CA VAL A 19 -8.39 -8.55 -6.07
C VAL A 19 -8.31 -8.04 -7.51
N CYS A 20 -8.75 -6.80 -7.77
CA CYS A 20 -8.38 -6.10 -8.99
C CYS A 20 -7.42 -4.97 -8.62
N GLY A 21 -6.12 -5.19 -8.82
CA GLY A 21 -5.18 -4.07 -8.88
C GLY A 21 -3.76 -4.25 -8.34
N CYS A 22 -3.27 -5.46 -8.02
CA CYS A 22 -1.82 -5.66 -7.97
C CYS A 22 -1.31 -5.77 -9.42
N ARG A 23 -1.39 -4.68 -10.21
CA ARG A 23 -0.51 -4.54 -11.38
C ARG A 23 0.89 -4.54 -10.80
N LYS A 24 1.55 -5.69 -10.85
CA LYS A 24 2.87 -5.93 -10.28
C LYS A 24 3.87 -5.40 -11.29
N GLY A 25 3.93 -4.07 -11.43
CA GLY A 25 4.93 -3.38 -12.21
C GLY A 25 6.03 -2.87 -11.30
N ASP A 26 7.27 -2.97 -11.75
CA ASP A 26 8.35 -2.19 -11.17
C ASP A 26 8.16 -0.71 -11.56
N ILE A 27 8.32 0.21 -10.61
CA ILE A 27 8.31 1.67 -10.88
C ILE A 27 9.65 2.05 -11.52
N VAL A 28 10.72 1.54 -10.93
CA VAL A 28 12.10 1.58 -11.41
C VAL A 28 12.74 0.22 -11.11
N PRO A 29 13.82 -0.17 -11.79
CA PRO A 29 14.48 -1.46 -11.53
C PRO A 29 14.78 -1.65 -10.05
N GLY A 30 14.24 -2.73 -9.46
CA GLY A 30 14.40 -3.06 -8.05
C GLY A 30 13.38 -2.43 -7.09
N VAL A 31 12.44 -1.60 -7.58
CA VAL A 31 11.37 -1.00 -6.76
C VAL A 31 10.00 -1.36 -7.32
N SER A 32 9.40 -2.40 -6.74
CA SER A 32 8.02 -2.78 -7.04
C SER A 32 7.00 -1.79 -6.44
N ASP A 33 5.84 -1.67 -7.09
CA ASP A 33 4.69 -0.90 -6.59
C ASP A 33 4.36 -1.25 -5.12
N SER A 34 4.36 -2.55 -4.78
CA SER A 34 4.09 -3.02 -3.42
C SER A 34 5.15 -2.60 -2.40
N ALA A 35 6.43 -2.62 -2.79
CA ALA A 35 7.53 -2.20 -1.91
C ALA A 35 7.49 -0.69 -1.69
N PHE A 36 7.17 0.08 -2.73
CA PHE A 36 7.01 1.53 -2.65
C PHE A 36 5.86 1.92 -1.73
N VAL A 37 4.66 1.34 -1.93
CA VAL A 37 3.47 1.61 -1.11
C VAL A 37 3.71 1.26 0.36
N ALA A 38 4.30 0.10 0.63
CA ALA A 38 4.59 -0.32 2.00
C ALA A 38 5.60 0.61 2.68
N THR A 39 6.67 0.97 1.97
CA THR A 39 7.71 1.87 2.48
C THR A 39 7.14 3.28 2.74
N MET A 40 6.38 3.84 1.80
CA MET A 40 5.80 5.17 1.95
C MET A 40 4.77 5.24 3.07
N ALA A 41 3.96 4.19 3.26
CA ALA A 41 3.03 4.10 4.39
C ALA A 41 3.78 4.08 5.73
N GLU A 42 4.90 3.36 5.79
CA GLU A 42 5.74 3.24 6.99
C GLU A 42 6.51 4.54 7.29
N LEU A 43 7.04 5.20 6.25
CA LEU A 43 7.67 6.51 6.36
C LEU A 43 6.69 7.60 6.80
N ARG A 44 5.42 7.54 6.35
CA ARG A 44 4.40 8.54 6.72
C ARG A 44 3.93 8.40 8.17
N ARG A 45 4.14 7.25 8.81
CA ARG A 45 3.94 7.09 10.26
C ARG A 45 5.02 7.76 11.08
N ILE A 46 6.20 7.96 10.50
CA ILE A 46 7.28 8.74 11.10
C ILE A 46 6.96 10.22 10.83
N ASP A 47 5.90 10.69 11.47
CA ASP A 47 5.41 12.07 11.38
C ASP A 47 6.24 12.95 12.31
N ALA A 48 7.40 13.36 11.81
CA ALA A 48 8.34 14.22 12.51
C ALA A 48 9.10 15.09 11.49
N PRO A 49 9.52 16.31 11.84
CA PRO A 49 10.28 17.14 10.92
C PRO A 49 11.60 16.45 10.52
N PRO A 50 12.11 16.68 9.29
CA PRO A 50 13.37 16.10 8.84
C PRO A 50 14.59 16.54 9.66
N SER A 51 14.49 17.64 10.40
CA SER A 51 15.50 18.10 11.36
C SER A 51 15.61 17.22 12.61
N ASP A 52 14.63 16.33 12.85
CA ASP A 52 14.70 15.38 13.94
C ASP A 52 15.63 14.21 13.57
N SER A 53 16.75 14.12 14.29
CA SER A 53 17.78 13.09 14.09
C SER A 53 17.26 11.68 14.34
N ALA A 54 16.34 11.49 15.30
CA ALA A 54 15.76 10.19 15.61
C ALA A 54 14.77 9.76 14.51
N ALA A 55 13.95 10.70 14.01
CA ALA A 55 13.08 10.47 12.87
C ALA A 55 13.89 10.11 11.61
N SER A 56 14.98 10.82 11.35
CA SER A 56 15.87 10.53 10.23
C SER A 56 16.55 9.16 10.35
N ALA A 57 16.94 8.75 11.56
CA ALA A 57 17.44 7.40 11.82
C ALA A 57 16.35 6.33 11.60
N ALA A 58 15.13 6.56 12.08
CA ALA A 58 14.00 5.65 11.87
C ALA A 58 13.67 5.48 10.38
N ARG A 59 13.65 6.57 9.61
CA ARG A 59 13.47 6.54 8.16
C ARG A 59 14.53 5.69 7.47
N ARG A 60 15.81 5.89 7.82
CA ARG A 60 16.92 5.08 7.28
C ARG A 60 16.75 3.59 7.60
N ARG A 61 16.30 3.24 8.80
CA ARG A 61 16.03 1.84 9.18
C ARG A 61 14.92 1.22 8.33
N VAL A 62 13.81 1.94 8.11
CA VAL A 62 12.72 1.47 7.24
C VAL A 62 13.23 1.18 5.83
N LEU A 63 14.07 2.06 5.26
CA LEU A 63 14.66 1.85 3.95
C LEU A 63 15.56 0.61 3.91
N GLN A 64 16.45 0.46 4.90
CA GLN A 64 17.37 -0.68 5.00
C GLN A 64 16.61 -2.01 5.12
N GLN A 65 15.56 -2.08 5.94
CA GLN A 65 14.73 -3.28 6.10
C GLN A 65 14.08 -3.73 4.80
N ARG A 66 13.83 -2.79 3.88
CA ARG A 66 13.22 -3.04 2.58
C ARG A 66 14.24 -3.22 1.45
N GLY A 67 15.53 -3.11 1.75
CA GLY A 67 16.60 -3.13 0.75
C GLY A 67 16.57 -1.93 -0.20
N LEU A 68 15.93 -0.82 0.21
CA LEU A 68 15.76 0.39 -0.59
C LEU A 68 16.76 1.46 -0.16
N THR A 69 17.11 2.35 -1.09
CA THR A 69 17.89 3.56 -0.81
C THR A 69 17.03 4.81 -1.01
N GLY A 70 17.46 5.93 -0.41
CA GLY A 70 16.83 7.23 -0.63
C GLY A 70 16.75 7.60 -2.11
N ASP A 71 17.86 7.41 -2.85
CA ASP A 71 17.92 7.64 -4.30
C ASP A 71 16.94 6.78 -5.11
N GLN A 72 16.69 5.54 -4.70
CA GLN A 72 15.73 4.68 -5.37
C GLN A 72 14.29 5.18 -5.17
N LEU A 73 13.94 5.64 -3.95
CA LEU A 73 12.65 6.25 -3.68
C LEU A 73 12.48 7.58 -4.40
N GLU A 74 13.52 8.42 -4.44
CA GLU A 74 13.46 9.71 -5.14
C GLU A 74 13.26 9.50 -6.65
N ARG A 75 14.00 8.54 -7.25
CA ARG A 75 13.80 8.17 -8.66
C ARG A 75 12.41 7.58 -8.91
N ALA A 76 11.90 6.72 -8.02
CA ALA A 76 10.54 6.21 -8.11
C ALA A 76 9.50 7.34 -8.04
N GLY A 77 9.68 8.31 -7.13
CA GLY A 77 8.83 9.49 -7.01
C GLY A 77 8.85 10.37 -8.26
N ARG A 78 10.03 10.61 -8.84
CA ARG A 78 10.17 11.35 -10.11
C ARG A 78 9.52 10.61 -11.29
N ALA A 79 9.70 9.29 -11.36
CA ALA A 79 9.07 8.48 -12.40
C ALA A 79 7.54 8.51 -12.29
N LEU A 80 7.00 8.50 -11.08
CA LEU A 80 5.57 8.67 -10.83
C LEU A 80 5.06 10.06 -11.17
N ALA A 81 5.88 11.10 -11.03
CA ALA A 81 5.49 12.45 -11.44
C ALA A 81 5.23 12.57 -12.97
N ALA A 82 5.82 11.68 -13.78
CA ALA A 82 5.58 11.59 -15.21
C ALA A 82 4.31 10.79 -15.58
N ASP A 83 3.69 10.09 -14.60
CA ASP A 83 2.48 9.27 -14.77
C ASP A 83 1.46 9.60 -13.65
N PRO A 84 0.65 10.65 -13.82
CA PRO A 84 -0.24 11.15 -12.77
C PRO A 84 -1.35 10.15 -12.41
N ASP A 85 -1.84 9.35 -13.37
CA ASP A 85 -2.83 8.31 -13.13
C ASP A 85 -2.27 7.22 -12.22
N ARG A 86 -1.05 6.74 -12.51
CA ARG A 86 -0.37 5.74 -11.68
C ARG A 86 0.00 6.29 -10.31
N ALA A 87 0.45 7.55 -10.23
CA ALA A 87 0.74 8.20 -8.96
C ALA A 87 -0.49 8.26 -8.05
N THR A 88 -1.64 8.61 -8.60
CA THR A 88 -2.92 8.65 -7.88
C THR A 88 -3.30 7.27 -7.34
N ALA A 89 -3.22 6.23 -8.18
CA ALA A 89 -3.53 4.86 -7.78
C ALA A 89 -2.63 4.36 -6.63
N LEU A 90 -1.32 4.65 -6.68
CA LEU A 90 -0.39 4.31 -5.60
C LEU A 90 -0.64 5.12 -4.33
N PHE A 91 -0.98 6.39 -4.46
CA PHE A 91 -1.32 7.23 -3.31
C PHE A 91 -2.57 6.72 -2.58
N GLU A 92 -3.63 6.35 -3.32
CA GLU A 92 -4.81 5.69 -2.74
C GLU A 92 -4.48 4.35 -2.09
N ALA A 93 -3.55 3.57 -2.66
CA ALA A 93 -3.09 2.33 -2.05
C ALA A 93 -2.35 2.57 -0.72
N ILE A 94 -1.53 3.63 -0.65
CA ILE A 94 -0.87 4.06 0.60
C ILE A 94 -1.92 4.42 1.64
N GLN A 95 -2.89 5.27 1.30
CA GLN A 95 -3.96 5.69 2.21
C GLN A 95 -4.79 4.51 2.72
N ARG A 96 -5.21 3.61 1.82
CA ARG A 96 -5.95 2.40 2.22
C ARG A 96 -5.13 1.54 3.18
N ARG A 97 -3.83 1.38 2.95
CA ARG A 97 -2.95 0.61 3.85
C ARG A 97 -2.80 1.28 5.22
N MET A 98 -2.73 2.60 5.27
CA MET A 98 -2.70 3.34 6.53
C MET A 98 -3.99 3.14 7.33
N LEU A 99 -5.15 3.17 6.66
CA LEU A 99 -6.47 2.94 7.29
C LEU A 99 -6.71 1.47 7.66
N ALA A 100 -6.22 0.53 6.84
CA ALA A 100 -6.36 -0.91 7.04
C ALA A 100 -5.44 -1.49 8.13
N THR A 101 -4.65 -0.64 8.80
CA THR A 101 -3.94 -1.04 10.02
C THR A 101 -4.64 -0.45 11.24
N PRO A 102 -5.86 -0.91 11.61
CA PRO A 102 -6.27 -0.77 12.99
C PRO A 102 -5.36 -1.68 13.83
N ASP A 103 -5.09 -1.28 15.06
CA ASP A 103 -4.66 -2.16 16.15
C ASP A 103 -5.67 -3.29 16.40
N THR A 104 -5.94 -4.14 15.40
CA THR A 104 -6.60 -5.41 15.61
C THR A 104 -5.51 -6.44 15.84
N VAL A 105 -4.94 -6.38 17.05
CA VAL A 105 -4.65 -7.62 17.78
C VAL A 105 -5.96 -8.42 17.73
N PRO A 106 -6.04 -9.60 17.10
CA PRO A 106 -7.17 -10.47 17.37
C PRO A 106 -7.08 -10.79 18.87
N ALA A 107 -7.99 -10.22 19.65
CA ALA A 107 -8.24 -10.63 21.02
C ALA A 107 -8.59 -12.13 20.94
N LYS A 108 -7.56 -12.94 21.15
CA LYS A 108 -7.65 -14.39 21.17
C LYS A 108 -8.40 -14.73 22.45
N ARG A 109 -9.63 -15.21 22.25
CA ARG A 109 -10.55 -15.69 23.26
C ARG A 109 -9.99 -16.92 23.98
#